data_AF-A0A7W1ES19-F1
#
_entry.id   AF-A0A7W1ES19-F1
#
_cell.length_a   1.000
_cell.length_b   1.000
_cell.length_c   1.000
_cell.angle_alpha   90.00
_cell.angle_beta   90.00
_cell.angle_gamma   90.00
#
_symmetry.space_group_name_H-M   'P 1'
#
loop_
_entity.id
_entity.type
_entity.pdbx_description
1 polymer ?
#
loop_
_entity_poly.entity_id
_entity_poly.type
_entity_poly.pdbx_seq_one_letter_code
_entity_poly.pdbx_strand_id
1 'polypeptide(L)'
;MSNYLNVNEKHYALILSVLVYSNLYYNGLAINDTWYWLCGSVYFFMPPVLLYFAAILIENKNKYLILLAYLYFFIYGASRFNYAVILLSVLGILFLYHWFRKKVFNKILFALCIVVLAALIIYVIAPGNYIRRNEELKKVLSLGDYIIGPVKMCFWFIYRFILLKLHFHLIFLIPAFFVGSLLKENIEKILPSKQSRLKAITWIIVFCIFCIYMQSLSMFIAKGTQMPRTLEMVSIITVLCMLAIFMIIGSGLKTRKILLATSVIGLAAGSLFLLRRIYICYPVIKKYSIAVDERHRTIENAIRNFSSDTLVLKKLPPASWLHSGELNKRAGPNPMNNIFLEEYYRPKFALDIED
;
A
#
# COMPACT_ATOMS: atom_id res chain seq x y z
N MET A 1 -5.07 -19.42 26.34
CA MET A 1 -4.84 -18.09 25.73
C MET A 1 -3.81 -17.36 26.57
N SER A 2 -2.60 -17.16 26.05
CA SER A 2 -1.62 -16.28 26.71
C SER A 2 -2.01 -14.81 26.50
N ASN A 3 -1.61 -13.92 27.41
CA ASN A 3 -1.61 -12.49 27.13
C ASN A 3 -0.54 -12.21 26.06
N TYR A 4 -0.92 -12.24 24.77
CA TYR A 4 0.02 -12.24 23.64
C TYR A 4 0.90 -10.98 23.51
N LEU A 5 0.60 -9.91 24.24
CA LEU A 5 1.47 -8.74 24.41
C LEU A 5 1.33 -8.22 25.85
N ASN A 6 2.45 -7.98 26.51
CA ASN A 6 2.49 -7.26 27.78
C ASN A 6 2.04 -5.80 27.58
N VAL A 7 1.58 -5.10 28.62
CA VAL A 7 0.99 -3.75 28.49
C VAL A 7 1.94 -2.78 27.79
N ASN A 8 3.24 -2.84 28.11
CA ASN A 8 4.28 -2.02 27.46
C ASN A 8 4.42 -2.32 25.95
N GLU A 9 4.29 -3.58 25.55
CA GLU A 9 4.44 -4.01 24.15
C GLU A 9 3.27 -3.55 23.28
N LYS A 10 2.05 -3.50 23.85
CA LYS A 10 0.87 -2.92 23.19
C LYS A 10 1.07 -1.43 22.85
N HIS A 11 1.67 -0.67 23.77
CA HIS A 11 1.99 0.74 23.53
C HIS A 11 3.03 0.92 22.42
N TYR A 12 4.07 0.08 22.38
CA TYR A 12 5.05 0.11 21.29
C TYR A 12 4.42 -0.27 19.94
N ALA A 13 3.53 -1.27 19.89
CA ALA A 13 2.82 -1.65 18.68
C ALA A 13 1.94 -0.49 18.15
N LEU A 14 1.21 0.20 19.03
CA LEU A 14 0.41 1.37 18.67
C LEU A 14 1.28 2.51 18.11
N ILE A 15 2.38 2.84 18.80
CA ILE A 15 3.34 3.85 18.33
C ILE A 15 3.88 3.48 16.94
N LEU A 16 4.40 2.26 16.76
CA LEU A 16 4.94 1.81 15.47
C LEU A 16 3.88 1.86 14.35
N SER A 17 2.62 1.53 14.65
CA SER A 17 1.52 1.60 13.69
C SER A 17 1.24 3.04 13.25
N VAL A 18 1.22 4.00 14.19
CA VAL A 18 1.06 5.44 13.90
C VAL A 18 2.22 5.98 13.08
N LEU A 19 3.47 5.57 13.39
CA LEU A 19 4.67 5.97 12.63
C LEU A 19 4.61 5.45 11.18
N VAL A 20 4.32 4.16 10.99
CA VAL A 20 4.18 3.54 9.66
C VAL A 20 3.06 4.20 8.85
N TYR A 21 1.89 4.40 9.46
CA TYR A 21 0.75 5.03 8.79
C TYR A 21 1.03 6.48 8.39
N SER A 22 1.61 7.27 9.30
CA SER A 22 1.98 8.67 9.02
C SER A 22 3.09 8.75 7.97
N ASN A 23 4.03 7.82 7.97
CA ASN A 23 5.05 7.72 6.93
C ASN A 23 4.43 7.42 5.55
N LEU A 24 3.55 6.41 5.47
CA LEU A 24 2.84 6.07 4.24
C LEU A 24 1.96 7.22 3.74
N TYR A 25 1.33 7.96 4.65
CA TYR A 25 0.55 9.14 4.30
C TYR A 25 1.37 10.19 3.55
N TYR A 26 2.45 10.68 4.15
CA TYR A 26 3.26 11.74 3.52
C TYR A 26 4.10 11.22 2.34
N ASN A 27 4.55 9.97 2.40
CA ASN A 27 5.43 9.40 1.39
C ASN A 27 4.71 8.72 0.22
N GLY A 28 3.42 8.39 0.36
CA GLY A 28 2.59 7.80 -0.69
C GLY A 28 2.75 8.49 -2.06
N LEU A 29 2.94 7.69 -3.11
CA LEU A 29 3.25 8.19 -4.45
C LEU A 29 2.10 8.96 -5.11
N ALA A 30 0.87 8.74 -4.66
CA ALA A 30 -0.31 9.44 -5.11
C ALA A 30 -1.22 9.73 -3.91
N ILE A 31 -0.79 10.61 -3.00
CA ILE A 31 -1.50 10.89 -1.73
C ILE A 31 -3.00 11.16 -1.88
N ASN A 32 -3.44 11.80 -2.97
CA ASN A 32 -4.86 12.04 -3.24
C ASN A 32 -5.60 10.74 -3.62
N ASP A 33 -4.99 9.90 -4.45
CA ASP A 33 -5.53 8.59 -4.81
C ASP A 33 -5.51 7.65 -3.60
N THR A 34 -4.39 7.52 -2.88
CA THR A 34 -4.27 6.68 -1.67
C THR A 34 -5.34 7.03 -0.62
N TRP A 35 -5.82 8.29 -0.58
CA TRP A 35 -6.81 8.76 0.41
C TRP A 35 -8.26 8.77 -0.05
N TYR A 36 -8.55 9.00 -1.34
CA TYR A 36 -9.85 8.65 -1.91
C TYR A 36 -10.07 7.14 -1.86
N TRP A 37 -9.05 6.42 -2.31
CA TRP A 37 -8.99 5.01 -2.07
C TRP A 37 -8.84 4.71 -0.57
N LEU A 38 -8.73 5.60 0.42
CA LEU A 38 -8.75 5.16 1.84
C LEU A 38 -10.05 4.38 2.12
N CYS A 39 -11.18 4.96 1.71
CA CYS A 39 -12.51 4.36 1.80
C CYS A 39 -12.63 3.07 0.96
N GLY A 40 -11.96 2.97 -0.19
CA GLY A 40 -11.92 1.77 -1.03
C GLY A 40 -10.74 0.81 -0.77
N SER A 41 -9.81 1.16 0.11
CA SER A 41 -8.52 0.49 0.35
C SER A 41 -8.53 -0.36 1.60
N VAL A 42 -9.71 -0.54 2.20
CA VAL A 42 -10.07 -1.87 2.67
C VAL A 42 -9.59 -2.91 1.63
N TYR A 43 -9.80 -2.70 0.32
CA TYR A 43 -9.28 -3.62 -0.72
C TYR A 43 -7.74 -3.70 -0.85
N PHE A 44 -6.98 -2.64 -0.52
CA PHE A 44 -5.53 -2.59 -0.75
C PHE A 44 -4.69 -2.78 0.54
N PHE A 45 -5.21 -2.40 1.71
CA PHE A 45 -4.62 -2.57 3.04
C PHE A 45 -5.16 -3.80 3.78
N MET A 46 -6.38 -4.30 3.53
CA MET A 46 -6.80 -5.57 4.14
C MET A 46 -5.89 -6.74 3.74
N PRO A 47 -5.41 -6.89 2.48
CA PRO A 47 -4.51 -7.99 2.17
C PRO A 47 -3.24 -7.98 3.06
N PRO A 48 -2.46 -6.88 3.19
CA PRO A 48 -1.39 -6.77 4.18
C PRO A 48 -1.79 -7.15 5.62
N VAL A 49 -2.95 -6.68 6.08
CA VAL A 49 -3.48 -6.97 7.43
C VAL A 49 -3.84 -8.46 7.60
N LEU A 50 -4.44 -9.08 6.58
CA LEU A 50 -4.77 -10.50 6.55
C LEU A 50 -3.51 -11.38 6.58
N LEU A 51 -2.40 -10.96 5.95
CA LEU A 51 -1.12 -11.66 6.08
C LEU A 51 -0.55 -11.60 7.50
N TYR A 52 -0.69 -10.47 8.19
CA TYR A 52 -0.29 -10.34 9.59
C TYR A 52 -1.10 -11.29 10.50
N PHE A 53 -2.43 -11.32 10.35
CA PHE A 53 -3.26 -12.28 11.07
C PHE A 53 -2.94 -13.73 10.69
N ALA A 54 -2.69 -14.03 9.42
CA ALA A 54 -2.33 -15.37 8.97
C ALA A 54 -1.02 -15.86 9.59
N ALA A 55 -0.02 -14.98 9.77
CA ALA A 55 1.22 -15.32 10.46
C ALA A 55 0.98 -15.73 11.93
N ILE A 56 0.16 -14.96 12.67
CA ILE A 56 -0.25 -15.29 14.04
C ILE A 56 -0.99 -16.64 14.10
N LEU A 57 -1.92 -16.87 13.16
CA LEU A 57 -2.69 -18.11 13.09
C LEU A 57 -1.83 -19.35 12.83
N ILE A 58 -0.79 -19.23 11.99
CA ILE A 58 0.20 -20.30 11.73
C ILE A 58 1.04 -20.59 12.98
N GLU A 59 1.47 -19.56 13.71
CA GLU A 59 2.29 -19.70 14.92
C GLU A 59 1.58 -20.51 16.03
N ASN A 60 0.26 -20.45 16.09
CA ASN A 60 -0.56 -21.21 17.05
C ASN A 60 -0.59 -22.73 16.81
N LYS A 61 -0.05 -23.24 15.68
CA LYS A 61 0.06 -24.67 15.32
C LYS A 61 -1.24 -25.49 15.30
N ASN A 62 -2.39 -24.89 15.56
CA ASN A 62 -3.70 -25.55 15.51
C ASN A 62 -4.15 -25.73 14.06
N LYS A 63 -4.53 -26.96 13.67
CA LYS A 63 -4.93 -27.31 12.29
C LYS A 63 -6.06 -26.45 11.72
N TYR A 64 -7.02 -26.04 12.53
CA TYR A 64 -8.14 -25.18 12.11
C TYR A 64 -7.71 -23.73 11.89
N LEU A 65 -6.79 -23.23 12.73
CA LEU A 65 -6.22 -21.88 12.57
C LEU A 65 -5.29 -21.81 11.36
N ILE A 66 -4.53 -22.88 11.07
CA ILE A 66 -3.73 -23.00 9.86
C ILE A 66 -4.62 -23.00 8.60
N LEU A 67 -5.77 -23.68 8.63
CA LEU A 67 -6.74 -23.63 7.52
C LEU A 67 -7.31 -22.21 7.31
N LEU A 68 -7.61 -21.48 8.39
CA LEU A 68 -8.02 -20.08 8.29
C LEU A 68 -6.89 -19.18 7.74
N ALA A 69 -5.63 -19.45 8.12
CA ALA A 69 -4.48 -18.76 7.54
C ALA A 69 -4.36 -19.03 6.02
N TYR A 70 -4.61 -20.26 5.56
CA TYR A 70 -4.65 -20.56 4.12
C TYR A 70 -5.73 -19.74 3.40
N LEU A 71 -6.92 -19.58 3.98
CA LEU A 71 -7.96 -18.71 3.42
C LEU A 71 -7.50 -17.24 3.31
N TYR A 72 -6.78 -16.73 4.31
CA TYR A 72 -6.24 -15.36 4.27
C TYR A 72 -5.15 -15.18 3.20
N PHE A 73 -4.26 -16.17 3.04
CA PHE A 73 -3.29 -16.19 1.93
C PHE A 73 -3.96 -16.32 0.56
N PHE A 74 -5.07 -17.06 0.45
CA PHE A 74 -5.87 -17.16 -0.77
C PHE A 74 -6.51 -15.81 -1.13
N ILE A 75 -7.20 -15.18 -0.18
CA ILE A 75 -7.82 -13.85 -0.36
C ILE A 75 -6.76 -12.81 -0.77
N TYR A 76 -5.58 -12.87 -0.15
CA TYR A 76 -4.45 -12.03 -0.55
C TYR A 76 -4.06 -12.25 -2.01
N GLY A 77 -3.81 -13.51 -2.41
CA GLY A 77 -3.42 -13.85 -3.78
C GLY A 77 -4.51 -13.51 -4.82
N ALA A 78 -5.78 -13.61 -4.44
CA ALA A 78 -6.92 -13.29 -5.30
C ALA A 78 -7.19 -11.78 -5.43
N SER A 79 -6.53 -10.92 -4.64
CA SER A 79 -6.77 -9.47 -4.66
C SER A 79 -6.12 -8.76 -5.86
N ARG A 80 -4.86 -9.08 -6.19
CA ARG A 80 -4.10 -8.44 -7.27
C ARG A 80 -3.00 -9.35 -7.78
N PHE A 81 -2.84 -9.41 -9.11
CA PHE A 81 -1.73 -10.13 -9.78
C PHE A 81 -0.36 -9.80 -9.18
N ASN A 82 -0.03 -8.52 -9.03
CA ASN A 82 1.26 -8.08 -8.53
C ASN A 82 1.47 -8.43 -7.05
N TYR A 83 0.41 -8.43 -6.23
CA TYR A 83 0.50 -8.85 -4.83
C TYR A 83 0.78 -10.36 -4.75
N ALA A 84 0.03 -11.17 -5.51
CA ALA A 84 0.21 -12.62 -5.58
C ALA A 84 1.62 -13.01 -6.05
N VAL A 85 2.15 -12.35 -7.09
CA VAL A 85 3.50 -12.61 -7.60
C VAL A 85 4.57 -12.33 -6.54
N ILE A 86 4.48 -11.21 -5.81
CA ILE A 86 5.42 -10.91 -4.72
C ILE A 86 5.31 -11.97 -3.63
N LEU A 87 4.10 -12.27 -3.17
CA LEU A 87 3.90 -13.22 -2.07
C LEU A 87 4.37 -14.64 -2.43
N LEU A 88 4.05 -15.11 -3.63
CA LEU A 88 4.51 -16.40 -4.15
C LEU A 88 6.04 -16.43 -4.27
N SER A 89 6.66 -15.33 -4.66
CA SER A 89 8.13 -15.21 -4.73
C SER A 89 8.77 -15.28 -3.34
N VAL A 90 8.21 -14.57 -2.36
CA VAL A 90 8.70 -14.58 -0.97
C VAL A 90 8.51 -15.97 -0.33
N LEU A 91 7.32 -16.57 -0.48
CA LEU A 91 7.05 -17.93 -0.01
C LEU A 91 7.95 -18.97 -0.69
N GLY A 92 8.17 -18.86 -2.00
CA GLY A 92 9.07 -19.71 -2.76
C GLY A 92 10.50 -19.63 -2.26
N ILE A 93 11.03 -18.42 -2.04
CA ILE A 93 12.37 -18.21 -1.45
C ILE A 93 12.45 -18.81 -0.04
N LEU A 94 11.44 -18.60 0.81
CA LEU A 94 11.40 -19.17 2.17
C LEU A 94 11.33 -20.70 2.16
N PHE A 95 10.53 -21.28 1.26
CA PHE A 95 10.43 -22.73 1.06
C PHE A 95 11.76 -23.32 0.58
N LEU A 96 12.37 -22.75 -0.47
CA LEU A 96 13.66 -23.20 -0.99
C LEU A 96 14.78 -23.05 0.06
N TYR A 97 14.84 -21.91 0.76
CA TYR A 97 15.78 -21.71 1.86
C TYR A 97 15.62 -22.79 2.94
N HIS A 98 14.38 -23.07 3.37
CA HIS A 98 14.11 -24.11 4.36
C HIS A 98 14.53 -25.50 3.85
N TRP A 99 14.12 -25.86 2.63
CA TRP A 99 14.48 -27.13 2.00
C TRP A 99 16.01 -27.31 1.90
N PHE A 100 16.74 -26.32 1.37
CA PHE A 100 18.19 -26.44 1.21
C PHE A 100 18.96 -26.42 2.54
N ARG A 101 18.51 -25.65 3.54
CA ARG A 101 19.20 -25.51 4.85
C ARG A 101 18.82 -26.58 5.88
N LYS A 102 17.59 -27.09 5.86
CA LYS A 102 17.10 -28.11 6.80
C LYS A 102 16.98 -29.50 6.19
N LYS A 103 17.02 -29.63 4.85
CA LYS A 103 16.84 -30.90 4.12
C LYS A 103 15.52 -31.61 4.44
N VAL A 104 14.50 -30.85 4.85
CA VAL A 104 13.16 -31.33 5.24
C VAL A 104 12.09 -30.60 4.43
N PHE A 105 11.08 -31.34 3.99
CA PHE A 105 9.92 -30.78 3.30
C PHE A 105 8.98 -30.05 4.27
N ASN A 106 8.96 -28.72 4.21
CA ASN A 106 7.98 -27.94 4.97
C ASN A 106 6.63 -27.93 4.25
N LYS A 107 5.76 -28.88 4.62
CA LYS A 107 4.40 -29.05 4.08
C LYS A 107 3.55 -27.77 4.17
N ILE A 108 3.72 -26.96 5.22
CA ILE A 108 2.95 -25.72 5.41
C ILE A 108 3.39 -24.66 4.41
N LEU A 109 4.70 -24.41 4.28
CA LEU A 109 5.23 -23.46 3.29
C LEU A 109 4.87 -23.87 1.86
N PHE A 110 4.97 -25.18 1.54
CA PHE A 110 4.57 -25.68 0.23
C PHE A 110 3.06 -25.50 -0.03
N ALA A 111 2.21 -25.83 0.93
CA ALA A 111 0.76 -25.62 0.82
C ALA A 111 0.42 -24.14 0.61
N LEU A 112 1.08 -23.21 1.31
CA LEU A 112 0.92 -21.77 1.10
C LEU A 112 1.30 -21.35 -0.33
N CYS A 113 2.39 -21.88 -0.90
CA CYS A 113 2.74 -21.63 -2.31
C CYS A 113 1.62 -22.11 -3.26
N ILE A 114 1.09 -23.31 -3.06
CA ILE A 114 0.00 -23.87 -3.89
C ILE A 114 -1.29 -23.04 -3.76
N VAL A 115 -1.64 -22.61 -2.54
CA VAL A 115 -2.83 -21.78 -2.29
C VAL A 115 -2.72 -20.41 -2.98
N VAL A 116 -1.57 -19.74 -2.89
CA VAL A 116 -1.34 -18.45 -3.57
C VAL A 116 -1.26 -18.63 -5.09
N LEU A 117 -0.69 -19.73 -5.58
CA LEU A 117 -0.67 -20.06 -7.00
C LEU A 117 -2.08 -20.33 -7.55
N ALA A 118 -2.92 -21.06 -6.83
CA ALA A 118 -4.32 -21.28 -7.21
C ALA A 118 -5.10 -19.96 -7.25
N ALA A 119 -4.91 -19.09 -6.25
CA ALA A 119 -5.51 -17.76 -6.22
C ALA A 119 -5.06 -16.88 -7.40
N LEU A 120 -3.78 -16.94 -7.77
CA LEU A 120 -3.22 -16.25 -8.95
C LEU A 120 -3.80 -16.78 -10.27
N ILE A 121 -3.94 -18.10 -10.41
CA ILE A 121 -4.57 -18.71 -11.59
C ILE A 121 -6.02 -18.24 -11.72
N ILE A 122 -6.79 -18.30 -10.63
CA ILE A 122 -8.18 -17.82 -10.59
C ILE A 122 -8.26 -16.33 -10.95
N TYR A 123 -7.36 -15.49 -10.41
CA TYR A 123 -7.29 -14.07 -10.77
C TYR A 123 -7.05 -13.86 -12.27
N VAL A 124 -6.16 -14.64 -12.89
CA VAL A 124 -5.79 -14.50 -14.31
C VAL A 124 -6.89 -14.98 -15.26
N ILE A 125 -7.60 -16.06 -14.93
CA ILE A 125 -8.68 -16.61 -15.77
C ILE A 125 -10.02 -15.87 -15.58
N ALA A 126 -10.19 -15.10 -14.50
CA ALA A 126 -11.42 -14.35 -14.24
C ALA A 126 -11.77 -13.45 -15.44
N PRO A 127 -12.99 -13.52 -16.01
CA PRO A 127 -13.30 -12.90 -17.31
C PRO A 127 -12.92 -11.42 -17.42
N GLY A 128 -13.23 -10.61 -16.39
CA GLY A 128 -12.90 -9.18 -16.37
C GLY A 128 -11.40 -8.87 -16.28
N ASN A 129 -10.56 -9.80 -15.82
CA ASN A 129 -9.10 -9.65 -15.84
C ASN A 129 -8.50 -10.18 -17.15
N TYR A 130 -9.03 -11.29 -17.66
CA TYR A 130 -8.62 -11.87 -18.94
C TYR A 130 -8.85 -10.90 -20.11
N ILE A 131 -10.03 -10.29 -20.20
CA ILE A 131 -10.37 -9.29 -21.24
C ILE A 131 -9.43 -8.08 -21.16
N ARG A 132 -9.31 -7.45 -19.98
CA ARG A 132 -8.44 -6.28 -19.77
C ARG A 132 -6.98 -6.57 -20.13
N ARG A 133 -6.48 -7.76 -19.79
CA ARG A 133 -5.13 -8.19 -20.14
C ARG A 133 -4.96 -8.34 -21.65
N ASN A 134 -5.92 -8.94 -22.36
CA ASN A 134 -5.89 -9.09 -23.81
C ASN A 134 -6.02 -7.75 -24.56
N GLU A 135 -6.58 -6.71 -23.94
CA GLU A 135 -6.61 -5.35 -24.50
C GLU A 135 -5.30 -4.59 -24.23
N GLU A 136 -4.80 -4.62 -22.98
CA GLU A 136 -3.57 -3.93 -22.59
C GLU A 136 -2.31 -4.55 -23.24
N LEU A 137 -2.29 -5.87 -23.49
CA LEU A 137 -1.18 -6.59 -24.17
C LEU A 137 -1.13 -6.43 -25.69
N LYS A 138 -2.12 -5.79 -26.34
CA LYS A 138 -2.04 -5.49 -27.79
C LYS A 138 -0.91 -4.51 -28.14
N LYS A 139 -0.34 -3.85 -27.14
CA LYS A 139 0.91 -3.08 -27.29
C LYS A 139 2.08 -4.06 -27.32
N VAL A 140 2.65 -4.26 -28.50
CA VAL A 140 3.84 -5.11 -28.70
C VAL A 140 5.03 -4.52 -27.95
N LEU A 141 5.28 -5.03 -26.74
CA LEU A 141 6.47 -4.74 -25.95
C LEU A 141 7.61 -5.66 -26.39
N SER A 142 8.80 -5.10 -26.58
CA SER A 142 10.00 -5.89 -26.88
C SER A 142 10.45 -6.68 -25.65
N LEU A 143 11.24 -7.74 -25.84
CA LEU A 143 11.88 -8.45 -24.73
C LEU A 143 12.74 -7.50 -23.85
N GLY A 144 13.33 -6.48 -24.47
CA GLY A 144 14.08 -5.43 -23.78
C GLY A 144 13.22 -4.61 -22.81
N ASP A 145 11.95 -4.34 -23.14
CA ASP A 145 11.04 -3.59 -22.28
C ASP A 145 10.69 -4.34 -20.99
N TYR A 146 10.58 -5.68 -21.05
CA TYR A 146 10.36 -6.51 -19.87
C TYR A 146 11.57 -6.59 -18.91
N ILE A 147 12.77 -6.19 -19.36
CA ILE A 147 13.99 -6.17 -18.54
C ILE A 147 14.30 -4.73 -18.10
N ILE A 148 14.40 -3.81 -19.06
CA ILE A 148 14.78 -2.41 -18.85
C ILE A 148 13.65 -1.61 -18.18
N GLY A 149 12.39 -1.91 -18.52
CA GLY A 149 11.22 -1.25 -17.94
C GLY A 149 11.16 -1.39 -16.42
N PRO A 150 11.18 -2.62 -15.85
CA PRO A 150 11.23 -2.82 -14.41
C PRO A 150 12.41 -2.12 -13.73
N VAL A 151 13.60 -2.15 -14.32
CA VAL A 151 14.80 -1.47 -13.78
C VAL A 151 14.61 0.05 -13.73
N LYS A 152 14.16 0.67 -14.84
CA LYS A 152 13.82 2.11 -14.87
C LYS A 152 12.80 2.48 -13.79
N MET A 153 11.83 1.60 -13.54
CA MET A 153 10.80 1.81 -12.52
C MET A 153 11.28 1.61 -11.08
N CYS A 154 12.24 0.69 -10.83
CA CYS A 154 12.96 0.64 -9.55
C CYS A 154 13.66 1.97 -9.27
N PHE A 155 14.42 2.51 -10.24
CA PHE A 155 15.09 3.80 -10.08
C PHE A 155 14.10 4.96 -9.88
N TRP A 156 13.02 5.01 -10.65
CA TRP A 156 11.96 6.02 -10.49
C TRP A 156 11.30 5.93 -9.11
N PHE A 157 11.00 4.72 -8.63
CA PHE A 157 10.41 4.49 -7.30
C PHE A 157 11.38 4.94 -6.20
N ILE A 158 12.63 4.50 -6.24
CA ILE A 158 13.65 4.88 -5.25
C ILE A 158 13.84 6.41 -5.24
N TYR A 159 13.89 7.05 -6.41
CA TYR A 159 14.02 8.50 -6.50
C TYR A 159 12.78 9.25 -5.96
N ARG A 160 11.58 8.89 -6.42
CA ARG A 160 10.32 9.59 -6.09
C ARG A 160 9.77 9.30 -4.70
N PHE A 161 9.91 8.06 -4.22
CA PHE A 161 9.44 7.64 -2.91
C PHE A 161 10.52 7.92 -1.85
N ILE A 162 11.73 7.36 -2.01
CA ILE A 162 12.75 7.36 -0.96
C ILE A 162 13.56 8.67 -0.96
N LEU A 163 14.18 9.05 -2.08
CA LEU A 163 15.15 10.16 -2.09
C LEU A 163 14.49 11.53 -1.96
N LEU A 164 13.52 11.87 -2.82
CA LEU A 164 12.84 13.16 -2.77
C LEU A 164 12.07 13.41 -1.46
N LYS A 165 11.67 12.34 -0.76
CA LYS A 165 10.90 12.42 0.48
C LYS A 165 11.66 11.90 1.71
N LEU A 166 12.98 11.78 1.62
CA LEU A 166 13.84 11.30 2.71
C LEU A 166 13.62 12.08 4.01
N HIS A 167 13.35 13.39 3.92
CA HIS A 167 13.04 14.23 5.08
C HIS A 167 11.78 13.78 5.83
N PHE A 168 10.69 13.45 5.13
CA PHE A 168 9.50 12.87 5.75
C PHE A 168 9.77 11.46 6.29
N HIS A 169 10.54 10.64 5.56
CA HIS A 169 10.94 9.33 6.08
C HIS A 169 11.72 9.45 7.39
N LEU A 170 12.64 10.42 7.51
CA LEU A 170 13.38 10.70 8.74
C LEU A 170 12.43 11.18 9.86
N ILE A 171 11.59 12.18 9.62
CA ILE A 171 10.63 12.72 10.62
C ILE A 171 9.77 11.60 11.23
N PHE A 172 9.20 10.73 10.39
CA PHE A 172 8.29 9.68 10.86
C PHE A 172 8.96 8.36 11.28
N LEU A 173 10.24 8.13 10.97
CA LEU A 173 10.95 6.89 11.39
C LEU A 173 12.04 7.11 12.43
N ILE A 174 12.48 8.35 12.69
CA ILE A 174 13.38 8.65 13.82
C ILE A 174 12.90 8.01 15.14
N PRO A 175 11.60 8.04 15.50
CA PRO A 175 11.13 7.37 16.71
C PRO A 175 11.37 5.85 16.77
N ALA A 176 11.57 5.20 15.63
CA ALA A 176 11.92 3.78 15.57
C ALA A 176 13.36 3.51 16.07
N PHE A 177 14.28 4.48 16.01
CA PHE A 177 15.58 4.35 16.68
C PHE A 177 15.40 4.20 18.20
N PHE A 178 14.51 5.00 18.80
CA PHE A 178 14.24 4.92 20.23
C PHE A 178 13.59 3.58 20.60
N VAL A 179 12.58 3.12 19.85
CA VAL A 179 11.98 1.79 20.04
C VAL A 179 13.02 0.68 19.91
N GLY A 180 13.93 0.77 18.92
CA GLY A 180 15.07 -0.15 18.79
C GLY A 180 16.02 -0.15 20.01
N SER A 181 16.21 1.01 20.65
CA SER A 181 17.02 1.12 21.87
C SER A 181 16.34 0.57 23.12
N LEU A 182 14.99 0.51 23.14
CA LEU A 182 14.20 -0.15 24.19
C LEU A 182 14.21 -1.66 24.01
N LEU A 183 14.03 -2.14 22.78
CA LEU A 183 14.06 -3.56 22.41
C LEU A 183 15.48 -4.14 22.23
N LYS A 184 16.50 -3.41 22.72
CA LYS A 184 17.93 -3.73 22.52
C LYS A 184 18.26 -5.17 22.87
N GLU A 185 17.84 -5.66 24.04
CA GLU A 185 18.15 -7.02 24.51
C GLU A 185 17.56 -8.11 23.60
N ASN A 186 16.34 -7.90 23.09
CA ASN A 186 15.69 -8.84 22.18
C ASN A 186 16.36 -8.82 20.80
N ILE A 187 16.77 -7.64 20.33
CA ILE A 187 17.53 -7.50 19.08
C ILE A 187 18.94 -8.11 19.24
N GLU A 188 19.58 -7.99 20.41
CA GLU A 188 20.91 -8.55 20.67
C GLU A 188 20.92 -10.08 20.83
N LYS A 189 19.85 -10.68 21.34
CA LYS A 189 19.67 -12.14 21.32
C LYS A 189 19.65 -12.72 19.90
N ILE A 190 19.11 -11.96 18.93
CA ILE A 190 18.98 -12.39 17.52
C ILE A 190 20.20 -11.96 16.67
N LEU A 191 20.72 -10.75 16.92
CA LEU A 191 21.78 -10.09 16.16
C LEU A 191 22.90 -9.60 17.10
N PRO A 192 23.65 -10.52 17.75
CA PRO A 192 24.56 -10.17 18.84
C PRO A 192 25.71 -9.27 18.38
N SER A 193 26.32 -9.56 17.22
CA SER A 193 27.49 -8.82 16.72
C SER A 193 27.12 -7.66 15.80
N LYS A 194 27.99 -6.64 15.73
CA LYS A 194 27.93 -5.55 14.74
C LYS A 194 27.88 -6.09 13.29
N GLN A 195 28.62 -7.17 13.01
CA GLN A 195 28.63 -7.80 11.69
C GLN A 195 27.29 -8.49 11.37
N SER A 196 26.65 -9.12 12.35
CA SER A 196 25.31 -9.72 12.21
C SER A 196 24.25 -8.65 11.91
N ARG A 197 24.30 -7.50 12.61
CA ARG A 197 23.41 -6.35 12.36
C ARG A 197 23.62 -5.76 10.97
N LEU A 198 24.87 -5.58 10.53
CA LEU A 198 25.17 -5.09 9.18
C LEU A 198 24.65 -6.05 8.11
N LYS A 199 24.93 -7.36 8.25
CA LYS A 199 24.39 -8.41 7.35
C LYS A 199 22.86 -8.38 7.30
N ALA A 200 22.17 -8.21 8.44
CA ALA A 200 20.71 -8.09 8.48
C ALA A 200 20.21 -6.86 7.72
N ILE A 201 20.83 -5.69 7.92
CA ILE A 201 20.51 -4.46 7.17
C ILE A 201 20.71 -4.66 5.67
N THR A 202 21.83 -5.26 5.24
CA THR A 202 22.07 -5.59 3.82
C THR A 202 20.98 -6.50 3.26
N TRP A 203 20.60 -7.57 3.97
CA TRP A 203 19.53 -8.47 3.54
C TRP A 203 18.16 -7.78 3.46
N ILE A 204 17.84 -6.88 4.39
CA ILE A 204 16.59 -6.09 4.34
C ILE A 204 16.58 -5.16 3.11
N ILE A 205 17.70 -4.51 2.80
CA ILE A 205 17.84 -3.67 1.60
C ILE A 205 17.68 -4.50 0.32
N VAL A 206 18.37 -5.64 0.22
CA VAL A 206 18.26 -6.57 -0.92
C VAL A 206 16.83 -7.08 -1.08
N PHE A 207 16.16 -7.46 0.02
CA PHE A 207 14.76 -7.87 0.01
C PHE A 207 13.82 -6.76 -0.46
N CYS A 208 14.04 -5.52 -0.01
CA CYS A 208 13.27 -4.36 -0.43
C CYS A 208 13.42 -4.10 -1.95
N ILE A 209 14.66 -4.12 -2.46
CA ILE A 209 14.94 -3.96 -3.90
C ILE A 209 14.30 -5.09 -4.71
N PHE A 210 14.38 -6.34 -4.23
CA PHE A 210 13.72 -7.49 -4.84
C PHE A 210 12.19 -7.31 -4.92
N CYS A 211 11.55 -6.83 -3.84
CA CYS A 211 10.11 -6.58 -3.84
C CYS A 211 9.71 -5.45 -4.81
N ILE A 212 10.47 -4.35 -4.88
CA ILE A 212 10.28 -3.27 -5.85
C ILE A 212 10.41 -3.80 -7.29
N TYR A 213 11.39 -4.67 -7.56
CA TYR A 213 11.62 -5.27 -8.86
C TYR A 213 10.49 -6.24 -9.26
N MET A 214 10.12 -7.19 -8.38
CA MET A 214 9.05 -8.16 -8.66
C MET A 214 7.70 -7.47 -8.87
N GLN A 215 7.39 -6.43 -8.08
CA GLN A 215 6.24 -5.56 -8.32
C GLN A 215 6.31 -4.95 -9.73
N SER A 216 7.43 -4.32 -10.08
CA SER A 216 7.58 -3.64 -11.37
C SER A 216 7.44 -4.60 -12.55
N LEU A 217 8.14 -5.74 -12.50
CA LEU A 217 8.05 -6.82 -13.48
C LEU A 217 6.61 -7.34 -13.64
N SER A 218 5.92 -7.63 -12.53
CA SER A 218 4.54 -8.12 -12.57
C SER A 218 3.56 -7.11 -13.17
N MET A 219 3.78 -5.80 -12.99
CA MET A 219 2.96 -4.76 -13.64
C MET A 219 3.21 -4.67 -15.15
N PHE A 220 4.45 -4.79 -15.61
CA PHE A 220 4.76 -4.86 -17.05
C PHE A 220 4.10 -6.08 -17.70
N ILE A 221 4.20 -7.26 -17.09
CA ILE A 221 3.55 -8.49 -17.56
C ILE A 221 2.01 -8.40 -17.57
N ALA A 222 1.42 -7.72 -16.59
CA ALA A 222 -0.04 -7.69 -16.43
C ALA A 222 -0.74 -6.61 -17.28
N LYS A 223 -0.12 -5.44 -17.47
CA LYS A 223 -0.81 -4.22 -17.96
C LYS A 223 -0.06 -3.40 -19.00
N GLY A 224 1.21 -3.70 -19.27
CA GLY A 224 2.08 -2.93 -20.18
C GLY A 224 2.36 -1.46 -19.82
N THR A 225 1.60 -0.86 -18.90
CA THR A 225 1.73 0.51 -18.40
C THR A 225 1.42 0.53 -16.89
N GLN A 226 1.89 1.58 -16.19
CA GLN A 226 1.87 1.62 -14.73
C GLN A 226 1.01 2.77 -14.21
N MET A 227 0.21 2.47 -13.19
CA MET A 227 -0.59 3.46 -12.47
C MET A 227 -0.03 3.59 -11.05
N PRO A 228 0.35 4.79 -10.56
CA PRO A 228 1.01 4.94 -9.26
C PRO A 228 0.34 4.24 -8.08
N ARG A 229 -1.01 4.16 -8.08
CA ARG A 229 -1.81 3.43 -7.07
C ARG A 229 -1.50 1.93 -6.92
N THR A 230 -0.91 1.26 -7.92
CA THR A 230 -0.55 -0.16 -7.79
C THR A 230 0.75 -0.39 -7.01
N LEU A 231 1.52 0.67 -6.75
CA LEU A 231 2.78 0.62 -5.99
C LEU A 231 2.60 0.66 -4.46
N GLU A 232 1.37 0.84 -3.97
CA GLU A 232 1.05 0.99 -2.53
C GLU A 232 1.64 -0.14 -1.67
N MET A 233 1.57 -1.40 -2.12
CA MET A 233 2.14 -2.53 -1.35
C MET A 233 3.67 -2.46 -1.26
N VAL A 234 4.35 -1.97 -2.29
CA VAL A 234 5.79 -1.76 -2.24
C VAL A 234 6.15 -0.56 -1.38
N SER A 235 5.32 0.48 -1.33
CA SER A 235 5.44 1.55 -0.33
C SER A 235 5.35 0.98 1.10
N ILE A 236 4.36 0.12 1.39
CA ILE A 236 4.22 -0.58 2.68
C ILE A 236 5.48 -1.40 3.01
N ILE A 237 5.91 -2.29 2.10
CA ILE A 237 7.11 -3.12 2.28
C ILE A 237 8.35 -2.24 2.53
N THR A 238 8.52 -1.15 1.77
CA THR A 238 9.65 -0.23 1.90
C THR A 238 9.65 0.45 3.27
N VAL A 239 8.51 0.97 3.73
CA VAL A 239 8.39 1.60 5.05
C VAL A 239 8.66 0.61 6.18
N LEU A 240 8.16 -0.62 6.09
CA LEU A 240 8.46 -1.68 7.07
C LEU A 240 9.94 -2.08 7.07
N CYS A 241 10.58 -2.14 5.90
CA CYS A 241 12.02 -2.38 5.78
C CYS A 241 12.83 -1.25 6.41
N MET A 242 12.48 0.02 6.15
CA MET A 242 13.13 1.18 6.76
C MET A 242 12.92 1.21 8.28
N LEU A 243 11.70 0.90 8.77
CA LEU A 243 11.40 0.78 10.19
C LEU A 243 12.32 -0.24 10.88
N ALA A 244 12.46 -1.44 10.29
CA ALA A 244 13.34 -2.49 10.80
C ALA A 244 14.82 -2.06 10.81
N ILE A 245 15.29 -1.39 9.76
CA ILE A 245 16.66 -0.85 9.70
C ILE A 245 16.90 0.18 10.82
N PHE A 246 15.97 1.12 11.03
CA PHE A 246 16.08 2.13 12.08
C PHE A 246 16.06 1.50 13.48
N MET A 247 15.23 0.47 13.71
CA MET A 247 15.25 -0.29 14.97
C MET A 247 16.58 -1.04 15.19
N ILE A 248 17.13 -1.70 14.17
CA ILE A 248 18.42 -2.41 14.26
C ILE A 248 19.55 -1.42 14.58
N ILE A 249 19.60 -0.26 13.90
CA ILE A 249 20.60 0.78 14.18
C ILE A 249 20.40 1.34 15.60
N GLY A 250 19.16 1.65 15.99
CA GLY A 250 18.80 2.19 17.30
C GLY A 250 19.23 1.29 18.47
N SER A 251 19.16 -0.03 18.30
CA SER A 251 19.66 -1.01 19.29
C SER A 251 21.16 -0.88 19.58
N GLY A 252 21.95 -0.33 18.63
CA GLY A 252 23.40 -0.14 18.77
C GLY A 252 23.81 1.16 19.46
N LEU A 253 22.86 2.10 19.65
CA LEU A 253 23.16 3.43 20.18
C LEU A 253 23.04 3.46 21.71
N LYS A 254 24.04 4.03 22.39
CA LYS A 254 24.09 4.15 23.86
C LYS A 254 23.24 5.31 24.41
N THR A 255 22.81 6.25 23.56
CA THR A 255 22.30 7.57 23.94
C THR A 255 20.77 7.64 24.03
N ARG A 256 20.15 6.78 24.85
CA ARG A 256 18.67 6.69 25.01
C ARG A 256 17.96 8.04 25.23
N LYS A 257 18.54 8.96 26.02
CA LYS A 257 17.97 10.31 26.26
C LYS A 257 17.92 11.17 24.99
N ILE A 258 18.97 11.13 24.17
CA ILE A 258 19.03 11.86 22.89
C ILE A 258 18.02 11.26 21.90
N LEU A 259 17.92 9.93 21.84
CA LEU A 259 16.93 9.25 21.00
C LEU A 259 15.50 9.57 21.41
N LEU A 260 15.19 9.65 22.71
CA LEU A 260 13.88 10.09 23.17
C LEU A 260 13.59 11.53 22.74
N ALA A 261 14.54 12.46 22.94
CA ALA A 261 14.37 13.85 22.55
C ALA A 261 14.14 14.00 21.03
N THR A 262 14.94 13.34 20.18
CA THR A 262 14.73 13.38 18.72
C THR A 262 13.44 12.70 18.30
N SER A 263 12.97 11.68 19.03
CA SER A 263 11.67 11.05 18.80
C SER A 263 10.51 11.99 19.09
N VAL A 264 10.56 12.70 20.22
CA VAL A 264 9.55 13.71 20.60
C VAL A 264 9.53 14.86 19.60
N ILE A 265 10.71 15.35 19.17
CA ILE A 265 10.82 16.38 18.13
C ILE A 265 10.24 15.89 16.79
N GLY A 266 10.53 14.64 16.38
CA GLY A 266 9.99 14.04 15.16
C GLY A 266 8.47 13.91 15.19
N LEU A 267 7.90 13.45 16.31
CA LEU A 267 6.46 13.37 16.53
C LEU A 267 5.80 14.76 16.54
N ALA A 268 6.40 15.75 17.22
CA ALA A 268 5.90 17.11 17.24
C ALA A 268 5.93 17.75 15.83
N ALA A 269 7.02 17.59 15.09
CA ALA A 269 7.13 18.05 13.72
C ALA A 269 6.10 17.37 12.80
N GLY A 270 5.93 16.04 12.91
CA GLY A 270 4.91 15.29 12.19
C GLY A 270 3.49 15.78 12.47
N SER A 271 3.16 16.03 13.74
CA SER A 271 1.87 16.62 14.16
C SER A 271 1.67 18.04 13.62
N LEU A 272 2.70 18.88 13.60
CA LEU A 272 2.63 20.21 12.99
C LEU A 272 2.44 20.15 11.47
N PHE A 273 3.08 19.20 10.78
CA PHE A 273 2.82 18.95 9.36
C PHE A 273 1.39 18.46 9.12
N LEU A 274 0.80 17.68 10.01
CA LEU A 274 -0.60 17.23 9.96
C LEU A 274 -1.57 18.41 10.13
N LEU A 275 -1.41 19.18 11.20
CA LEU A 275 -2.24 20.35 11.47
C LEU A 275 -2.14 21.40 10.36
N ARG A 276 -0.93 21.69 9.86
CA ARG A 276 -0.73 22.59 8.71
C ARG A 276 -1.40 22.06 7.43
N ARG A 277 -1.33 20.76 7.17
CA ARG A 277 -1.98 20.13 6.00
C ARG A 277 -3.50 20.27 6.10
N ILE A 278 -4.07 19.94 7.27
CA ILE A 278 -5.52 20.08 7.55
C ILE A 278 -5.94 21.54 7.37
N TYR A 279 -5.22 22.50 7.96
CA TYR A 279 -5.51 23.93 7.87
C TYR A 279 -5.55 24.44 6.42
N ILE A 280 -4.60 24.01 5.57
CA ILE A 280 -4.55 24.40 4.15
C ILE A 280 -5.64 23.70 3.33
N CYS A 281 -5.89 22.41 3.57
CA CYS A 281 -6.83 21.62 2.78
C CYS A 281 -8.31 21.86 3.17
N TYR A 282 -8.61 22.12 4.45
CA TYR A 282 -9.98 22.25 4.97
C TYR A 282 -10.85 23.29 4.25
N PRO A 283 -10.39 24.53 3.97
CA PRO A 283 -11.17 25.51 3.22
C PRO A 283 -11.49 25.07 1.79
N VAL A 284 -10.59 24.31 1.16
CA VAL A 284 -10.77 23.80 -0.21
C VAL A 284 -11.78 22.65 -0.23
N ILE A 285 -11.66 21.71 0.72
CA ILE A 285 -12.61 20.60 0.90
C ILE A 285 -14.01 21.14 1.20
N LYS A 286 -14.13 22.15 2.07
CA LYS A 286 -15.42 22.77 2.42
C LYS A 286 -16.10 23.39 1.19
N LYS A 287 -15.34 24.06 0.32
CA LYS A 287 -15.87 24.57 -0.96
C LYS A 287 -16.29 23.43 -1.90
N TYR A 288 -15.51 22.35 -1.95
CA TYR A 288 -15.82 21.18 -2.76
C TYR A 288 -17.10 20.47 -2.31
N SER A 289 -17.27 20.20 -1.02
CA SER A 289 -18.47 19.55 -0.49
C SER A 289 -19.74 20.37 -0.74
N ILE A 290 -19.68 21.70 -0.53
CA ILE A 290 -20.82 22.59 -0.81
C ILE A 290 -21.20 22.53 -2.30
N ALA A 291 -20.23 22.58 -3.23
CA ALA A 291 -20.50 22.48 -4.66
C ALA A 291 -21.07 21.10 -5.08
N VAL A 292 -20.68 20.02 -4.40
CA VAL A 292 -21.27 18.68 -4.60
C VAL A 292 -22.71 18.64 -4.11
N ASP A 293 -23.02 19.20 -2.95
CA ASP A 293 -24.39 19.28 -2.41
C ASP A 293 -25.31 20.14 -3.30
N GLU A 294 -24.81 21.27 -3.79
CA GLU A 294 -25.53 22.14 -4.74
C GLU A 294 -25.83 21.41 -6.06
N ARG A 295 -24.84 20.68 -6.61
CA ARG A 295 -25.03 19.85 -7.80
C ARG A 295 -26.07 18.75 -7.56
N HIS A 296 -25.98 18.04 -6.44
CA HIS A 296 -26.93 16.98 -6.09
C HIS A 296 -28.37 17.51 -6.08
N ARG A 297 -28.61 18.66 -5.43
CA ARG A 297 -29.92 19.33 -5.42
C ARG A 297 -30.37 19.75 -6.81
N THR A 298 -29.45 20.21 -7.65
CA THR A 298 -29.73 20.60 -9.04
C THR A 298 -30.22 19.40 -9.86
N ILE A 299 -29.54 18.25 -9.74
CA ILE A 299 -29.93 17.01 -10.40
C ILE A 299 -31.29 16.50 -9.87
N GLU A 300 -31.51 16.48 -8.55
CA GLU A 300 -32.80 16.04 -7.98
C GLU A 300 -33.98 16.92 -8.41
N ASN A 301 -33.80 18.24 -8.45
CA ASN A 301 -34.80 19.17 -8.94
C ASN A 301 -35.08 18.95 -10.44
N ALA A 302 -34.05 18.66 -11.23
CA ALA A 302 -34.20 18.35 -12.64
C ALA A 302 -34.95 17.03 -12.88
N ILE A 303 -34.66 15.96 -12.13
CA ILE A 303 -35.38 14.67 -12.23
C ILE A 303 -36.89 14.84 -12.04
N ARG A 304 -37.31 15.82 -11.20
CA ARG A 304 -38.72 16.07 -10.89
C ARG A 304 -39.39 17.05 -11.87
N ASN A 305 -38.66 18.07 -12.33
CA ASN A 305 -39.24 19.27 -12.93
C ASN A 305 -38.65 19.68 -14.30
N PHE A 306 -37.63 18.98 -14.83
CA PHE A 306 -37.02 19.34 -16.13
C PHE A 306 -37.69 18.64 -17.29
N SER A 307 -37.91 19.38 -18.38
CA SER A 307 -38.44 18.90 -19.66
C SER A 307 -37.44 18.99 -20.81
N SER A 308 -36.17 19.29 -20.52
CA SER A 308 -35.10 19.34 -21.52
C SER A 308 -34.29 18.05 -21.52
N ASP A 309 -33.85 17.62 -22.70
CA ASP A 309 -33.05 16.42 -22.91
C ASP A 309 -31.62 16.52 -22.36
N THR A 310 -31.16 17.72 -21.96
CA THR A 310 -29.82 17.94 -21.40
C THR A 310 -29.86 18.82 -20.16
N LEU A 311 -29.20 18.40 -19.09
CA LEU A 311 -28.94 19.20 -17.89
C LEU A 311 -27.48 19.66 -17.88
N VAL A 312 -27.27 20.98 -17.92
CA VAL A 312 -25.95 21.61 -17.80
C VAL A 312 -25.59 21.77 -16.32
N LEU A 313 -24.41 21.28 -15.94
CA LEU A 313 -23.89 21.32 -14.58
C LEU A 313 -22.59 22.14 -14.50
N LYS A 314 -22.53 23.11 -13.60
CA LYS A 314 -21.28 23.83 -13.29
C LYS A 314 -20.25 22.88 -12.71
N LYS A 315 -19.08 22.78 -13.33
CA LYS A 315 -17.89 22.02 -12.89
C LYS A 315 -17.53 22.21 -11.41
N LEU A 316 -17.02 21.15 -10.77
CA LEU A 316 -16.63 21.19 -9.36
C LEU A 316 -15.31 21.96 -9.18
N PRO A 317 -15.14 22.67 -8.06
CA PRO A 317 -13.85 23.25 -7.71
C PRO A 317 -12.81 22.14 -7.42
N PRO A 318 -11.51 22.48 -7.28
CA PRO A 318 -10.49 21.49 -6.97
C PRO A 318 -10.77 20.76 -5.64
N ALA A 319 -10.80 19.42 -5.67
CA ALA A 319 -11.08 18.58 -4.50
C ALA A 319 -9.92 18.49 -3.47
N SER A 320 -8.83 19.23 -3.69
CA SER A 320 -7.58 19.22 -2.91
C SER A 320 -6.95 17.82 -2.81
N TRP A 321 -7.11 17.15 -1.66
CA TRP A 321 -6.63 15.80 -1.37
C TRP A 321 -7.67 14.69 -1.60
N LEU A 322 -8.94 15.06 -1.83
CA LEU A 322 -9.97 14.13 -2.26
C LEU A 322 -9.77 13.91 -3.77
N HIS A 323 -10.13 12.74 -4.26
CA HIS A 323 -10.27 12.54 -5.69
C HIS A 323 -11.52 13.30 -6.14
N SER A 324 -11.40 14.17 -7.14
CA SER A 324 -12.57 14.82 -7.72
C SER A 324 -13.37 13.79 -8.50
N GLY A 325 -14.69 13.77 -8.32
CA GLY A 325 -15.60 12.90 -9.08
C GLY A 325 -15.58 13.16 -10.58
N GLU A 326 -15.03 14.30 -11.02
CA GLU A 326 -14.90 14.68 -12.43
C GLU A 326 -13.52 14.36 -13.05
N LEU A 327 -12.52 14.04 -12.22
CA LEU A 327 -11.13 13.97 -12.68
C LEU A 327 -10.72 12.56 -13.10
N ASN A 328 -11.06 12.22 -14.35
CA ASN A 328 -10.21 11.31 -15.11
C ASN A 328 -10.05 11.63 -16.62
N LYS A 329 -9.89 12.91 -16.98
CA LYS A 329 -9.33 13.33 -18.31
C LYS A 329 -7.96 12.67 -18.62
N ARG A 330 -7.26 12.06 -17.64
CA ARG A 330 -6.00 11.30 -17.84
C ARG A 330 -6.17 9.77 -17.94
N ALA A 331 -7.35 9.20 -17.74
CA ALA A 331 -7.59 7.77 -17.91
C ALA A 331 -8.13 7.40 -19.31
N GLY A 332 -7.79 8.21 -20.32
CA GLY A 332 -8.40 8.13 -21.66
C GLY A 332 -9.89 8.51 -21.63
N PRO A 333 -10.64 8.23 -22.71
CA PRO A 333 -12.09 8.35 -22.73
C PRO A 333 -12.72 7.20 -21.92
N ASN A 334 -12.58 7.27 -20.60
CA ASN A 334 -13.21 6.31 -19.69
C ASN A 334 -14.63 6.83 -19.35
N PRO A 335 -15.71 6.10 -19.68
CA PRO A 335 -17.08 6.55 -19.36
C PRO A 335 -17.32 6.74 -17.85
N MET A 336 -16.42 6.24 -17.00
CA MET A 336 -16.46 6.43 -15.54
C MET A 336 -16.51 7.89 -15.05
N ASN A 337 -16.26 8.91 -15.88
CA ASN A 337 -16.49 10.31 -15.47
C ASN A 337 -17.99 10.63 -15.26
N ASN A 338 -18.90 9.92 -15.96
CA ASN A 338 -20.35 10.09 -15.81
C ASN A 338 -21.05 8.89 -15.16
N ILE A 339 -20.49 7.67 -15.20
CA ILE A 339 -21.16 6.45 -14.70
C ILE A 339 -21.68 6.61 -13.26
N PHE A 340 -20.97 7.26 -12.33
CA PHE A 340 -21.51 7.44 -10.98
C PHE A 340 -22.80 8.28 -10.97
N LEU A 341 -22.88 9.33 -11.80
CA LEU A 341 -24.07 10.17 -11.92
C LEU A 341 -25.18 9.45 -12.69
N GLU A 342 -24.85 8.77 -13.79
CA GLU A 342 -25.80 8.01 -14.59
C GLU A 342 -26.38 6.79 -13.84
N GLU A 343 -25.56 6.07 -13.06
CA GLU A 343 -25.96 4.87 -12.33
C GLU A 343 -26.73 5.20 -11.04
N TYR A 344 -26.33 6.28 -10.33
CA TYR A 344 -26.98 6.72 -9.10
C TYR A 344 -28.31 7.46 -9.36
N TYR A 345 -28.34 8.36 -10.35
CA TYR A 345 -29.53 9.18 -10.64
C TYR A 345 -30.42 8.63 -11.75
N ARG A 346 -29.91 7.75 -12.63
CA ARG A 346 -30.59 7.27 -13.85
C ARG A 346 -31.38 8.37 -14.57
N PRO A 347 -30.74 9.51 -14.88
CA PRO A 347 -31.43 10.67 -15.41
C PRO A 347 -32.07 10.35 -16.77
N LYS A 348 -33.24 10.93 -17.04
CA LYS A 348 -33.90 10.86 -18.36
C LYS A 348 -33.27 11.80 -19.40
N PHE A 349 -32.20 12.48 -19.04
CA PHE A 349 -31.54 13.56 -19.77
C PHE A 349 -30.02 13.36 -19.73
N ALA A 350 -29.34 13.81 -20.78
CA ALA A 350 -27.89 13.87 -20.83
C ALA A 350 -27.35 14.85 -19.79
N LEU A 351 -26.12 14.62 -19.33
CA LEU A 351 -25.40 15.51 -18.43
C LEU A 351 -24.24 16.16 -19.18
N ASP A 352 -24.21 17.50 -19.21
CA ASP A 352 -23.11 18.28 -19.75
C ASP A 352 -22.43 19.10 -18.64
N ILE A 353 -21.12 19.33 -18.75
CA ILE A 353 -20.32 20.01 -17.72
C ILE A 353 -19.72 21.29 -18.30
N GLU A 354 -20.21 22.44 -17.82
CA GLU A 354 -19.72 23.76 -18.20
C GLU A 354 -18.37 24.05 -17.51
N ASP A 355 -17.35 24.46 -18.30
CA ASP A 355 -15.91 24.33 -18.03
C ASP A 355 -15.28 25.47 -17.17
#